data_AF-F1LE84-F1
#
_entry.id   AF-F1LE84-F1
#
_cell.length_a   1.000
_cell.length_b   1.000
_cell.length_c   1.000
_cell.angle_alpha   90.00
_cell.angle_beta   90.00
_cell.angle_gamma   90.00
#
_symmetry.space_group_name_H-M   'P 1'
#
loop_
_entity.id
_entity.type
_entity.pdbx_description
1 polymer ?
#
loop_
_entity_poly.entity_id
_entity_poly.type
_entity_poly.pdbx_seq_one_letter_code
_entity_poly.pdbx_strand_id
1 'polypeptide(L)'
;MPVPQIGEQLWAMREGIARMEYIVLRMLRFRLHVENPHKYLLQYVSSLQHWCPREFTNSGVAAISFILLRDAHVSPAWILSHSPQTIAIVCLAIALRATKITVGVRWYSIFCASMTRSKLRRLEEEFVNKILRR
;
A
#
# COMPACT_ATOMS: atom_id res chain seq x y z
N MET A 1 32.17 -12.45 -39.93
CA MET A 1 31.10 -11.43 -39.78
C MET A 1 31.32 -10.74 -38.44
N PRO A 2 31.35 -9.40 -38.37
CA PRO A 2 31.44 -8.72 -37.09
C PRO A 2 30.14 -9.00 -36.31
N VAL A 3 30.27 -9.39 -35.05
CA VAL A 3 29.11 -9.51 -34.16
C VAL A 3 28.48 -8.11 -34.11
N PRO A 4 27.19 -7.94 -34.44
CA PRO A 4 26.60 -6.61 -34.46
C PRO A 4 26.72 -6.03 -33.04
N GLN A 5 27.32 -4.85 -32.92
CA GLN A 5 27.66 -4.17 -31.66
C GLN A 5 26.47 -4.06 -30.67
N ILE A 6 25.24 -4.13 -31.20
CA ILE A 6 23.99 -4.25 -30.45
C ILE A 6 24.00 -5.47 -29.51
N GLY A 7 24.56 -6.60 -29.96
CA GLY A 7 24.66 -7.83 -29.20
C GLY A 7 25.60 -7.71 -27.99
N GLU A 8 26.75 -7.06 -28.14
CA GLU A 8 27.69 -6.84 -27.04
C GLU A 8 27.12 -5.89 -25.98
N GLN A 9 26.51 -4.78 -26.40
CA GLN A 9 25.88 -3.84 -25.48
C GLN A 9 24.69 -4.48 -24.74
N LEU A 10 23.86 -5.25 -25.44
CA LEU A 10 22.75 -6.00 -24.82
C LEU A 10 23.26 -7.04 -23.82
N TRP A 11 24.34 -7.75 -24.17
CA TRP A 11 24.98 -8.72 -23.29
C TRP A 11 25.50 -8.05 -22.01
N ALA A 12 26.23 -6.94 -22.14
CA ALA A 12 26.72 -6.17 -21.01
C ALA A 12 25.59 -5.64 -20.11
N MET A 13 24.47 -5.19 -20.69
CA MET A 13 23.29 -4.77 -19.92
C MET A 13 22.68 -5.93 -19.13
N ARG A 14 22.55 -7.12 -19.73
CA ARG A 14 22.04 -8.32 -19.06
C ARG A 14 22.91 -8.71 -17.87
N GLU A 15 24.22 -8.73 -18.05
CA GLU A 15 25.16 -8.97 -16.95
C GLU A 15 25.02 -7.90 -15.85
N GLY A 16 24.88 -6.63 -16.22
CA GLY A 16 24.66 -5.54 -15.29
C GLY A 16 23.40 -5.73 -14.45
N ILE A 17 22.27 -6.10 -15.08
CA ILE A 17 21.00 -6.38 -14.38
C ILE A 17 21.15 -7.54 -13.41
N ALA A 18 21.76 -8.66 -13.84
CA ALA A 18 21.96 -9.83 -12.98
C ALA A 18 22.87 -9.50 -11.76
N ARG A 19 23.91 -8.70 -11.96
CA ARG A 19 24.78 -8.23 -10.86
C ARG A 19 24.02 -7.31 -9.91
N MET A 20 23.25 -6.35 -10.42
CA MET A 20 22.43 -5.46 -9.59
C MET A 20 21.39 -6.23 -8.79
N GLU A 21 20.70 -7.20 -9.41
CA GLU A 21 19.76 -8.08 -8.73
C GLU A 21 20.45 -8.81 -7.57
N TYR A 22 21.61 -9.43 -7.81
CA TYR A 22 22.36 -10.11 -6.76
C TYR A 22 22.75 -9.17 -5.60
N ILE A 23 23.19 -7.95 -5.92
CA ILE A 23 23.51 -6.92 -4.92
C ILE A 23 22.27 -6.57 -4.08
N VAL A 24 21.11 -6.35 -4.70
CA VAL A 24 19.85 -6.05 -3.99
C VAL A 24 19.43 -7.23 -3.10
N LEU A 25 19.49 -8.47 -3.61
CA LEU A 25 19.19 -9.67 -2.82
C LEU A 25 20.09 -9.78 -1.59
N ARG A 26 21.38 -9.45 -1.71
CA ARG A 26 22.34 -9.42 -0.60
C ARG A 26 22.01 -8.33 0.41
N MET A 27 21.64 -7.13 -0.04
CA MET A 27 21.21 -6.04 0.86
C MET A 27 19.97 -6.43 1.68
N LEU A 28 19.02 -7.13 1.04
CA LEU A 28 17.83 -7.68 1.69
C LEU A 28 18.12 -8.95 2.51
N ARG A 29 19.38 -9.43 2.55
CA ARG A 29 19.80 -10.68 3.21
C ARG A 29 18.95 -11.88 2.76
N PHE A 30 18.55 -11.89 1.49
CA PHE A 30 17.63 -12.89 0.90
C PHE A 30 16.29 -13.04 1.62
N ARG A 31 15.86 -12.04 2.40
CA ARG A 31 14.54 -12.00 3.02
C ARG A 31 13.53 -11.44 2.01
N LEU A 32 13.05 -12.30 1.12
CA LEU A 32 12.14 -11.93 0.03
C LEU A 32 10.66 -12.01 0.43
N HIS A 33 10.36 -12.59 1.59
CA HIS A 33 9.01 -12.60 2.13
C HIS A 33 8.67 -11.21 2.67
N VAL A 34 7.71 -10.54 2.03
CA VAL A 34 7.24 -9.21 2.44
C VAL A 34 5.73 -9.27 2.61
N GLU A 35 5.25 -8.87 3.79
CA GLU A 35 3.82 -8.64 3.98
C GLU A 35 3.40 -7.36 3.29
N ASN A 36 2.41 -7.46 2.39
CA ASN A 36 1.96 -6.33 1.59
C ASN A 36 0.61 -5.77 2.10
N PRO A 37 0.48 -4.44 2.30
CA PRO A 37 -0.78 -3.81 2.72
C PRO A 37 -1.95 -4.09 1.76
N HIS A 38 -1.69 -4.36 0.47
CA HIS A 38 -2.74 -4.66 -0.53
C HIS A 38 -3.58 -5.88 -0.15
N LYS A 39 -2.96 -6.92 0.44
CA LYS A 39 -3.66 -8.12 0.90
C LYS A 39 -4.68 -7.79 2.00
N TYR A 40 -4.25 -7.00 2.98
CA TYR A 40 -5.09 -6.60 4.10
C TYR A 40 -6.21 -5.66 3.65
N LEU A 41 -5.90 -4.71 2.76
CA LEU A 41 -6.89 -3.77 2.24
C LEU A 41 -8.03 -4.50 1.52
N LEU A 42 -7.70 -5.47 0.66
CA LEU A 42 -8.69 -6.30 -0.02
C LEU A 42 -9.62 -7.00 0.98
N GLN A 43 -9.05 -7.65 2.00
CA GLN A 43 -9.80 -8.35 3.03
C GLN A 43 -10.73 -7.38 3.80
N TYR A 44 -10.24 -6.20 4.17
CA TYR A 44 -11.02 -5.24 4.94
C TYR A 44 -12.16 -4.63 4.13
N VAL A 45 -11.90 -4.24 2.87
CA VAL A 45 -12.93 -3.75 1.96
C VAL A 45 -14.02 -4.80 1.77
N SER A 46 -13.66 -6.05 1.50
CA SER A 46 -14.62 -7.15 1.34
C SER A 46 -15.45 -7.38 2.60
N SER A 47 -14.82 -7.33 3.77
CA SER A 47 -15.52 -7.48 5.05
C SER A 47 -16.54 -6.34 5.29
N LEU A 48 -16.15 -5.09 5.03
CA LEU A 48 -17.03 -3.94 5.19
C LEU A 48 -18.16 -3.89 4.15
N GLN A 49 -17.90 -4.31 2.91
CA GLN A 49 -18.94 -4.48 1.89
C GLN A 49 -20.00 -5.48 2.35
N HIS A 50 -19.61 -6.54 3.05
CA HIS A 50 -20.55 -7.52 3.58
C HIS A 50 -21.35 -6.98 4.77
N TRP A 51 -20.74 -6.14 5.61
CA TRP A 51 -21.42 -5.52 6.76
C TRP A 51 -22.38 -4.39 6.37
N CYS A 52 -22.02 -3.61 5.34
CA CYS A 52 -22.73 -2.41 4.91
C CYS A 52 -22.95 -2.43 3.38
N PRO A 53 -23.72 -3.39 2.84
CA PRO A 53 -23.83 -3.59 1.40
C PRO A 53 -24.47 -2.40 0.68
N ARG A 54 -25.44 -1.72 1.30
CA ARG A 54 -26.14 -0.58 0.69
C ARG A 54 -25.23 0.62 0.55
N GLU A 55 -24.45 0.90 1.60
CA GLU A 55 -23.53 2.01 1.68
C GLU A 55 -22.36 1.84 0.70
N PHE A 56 -21.90 0.61 0.49
CA PHE A 56 -20.79 0.33 -0.40
C PHE A 56 -21.19 0.17 -1.87
N THR A 57 -22.47 -0.04 -2.17
CA THR A 57 -22.97 -0.12 -3.55
C THR A 57 -22.72 1.21 -4.27
N ASN A 58 -22.01 1.17 -5.40
CA ASN A 58 -21.63 2.36 -6.20
C ASN A 58 -20.84 3.44 -5.45
N SER A 59 -20.23 3.12 -4.30
CA SER A 59 -19.53 4.08 -3.44
C SER A 59 -18.16 4.53 -3.94
N GLY A 60 -17.49 3.70 -4.75
CA GLY A 60 -16.09 3.91 -5.12
C GLY A 60 -15.07 3.72 -3.98
N VAL A 61 -15.49 3.35 -2.75
CA VAL A 61 -14.59 3.21 -1.58
C VAL A 61 -13.42 2.27 -1.88
N ALA A 62 -13.70 1.12 -2.50
CA ALA A 62 -12.68 0.16 -2.88
C ALA A 62 -11.63 0.81 -3.80
N ALA A 63 -12.07 1.39 -4.92
CA ALA A 63 -11.19 2.02 -5.90
C ALA A 63 -10.33 3.14 -5.27
N ILE A 64 -10.96 4.05 -4.52
CA ILE A 64 -10.25 5.16 -3.86
C ILE A 64 -9.24 4.62 -2.85
N SER A 65 -9.59 3.61 -2.06
CA SER A 65 -8.66 3.04 -1.07
C SER A 65 -7.41 2.42 -1.71
N PHE A 66 -7.54 1.77 -2.88
CA PHE A 66 -6.40 1.22 -3.62
C PHE A 66 -5.57 2.32 -4.31
N ILE A 67 -6.19 3.40 -4.77
CA ILE A 67 -5.47 4.58 -5.27
C ILE A 67 -4.63 5.19 -4.16
N LEU A 68 -5.23 5.44 -2.99
CA LEU A 68 -4.51 5.95 -1.82
C LEU A 68 -3.36 5.03 -1.40
N LEU A 69 -3.57 3.71 -1.46
CA LEU A 69 -2.52 2.76 -1.14
C LEU A 69 -1.37 2.82 -2.17
N ARG A 70 -1.67 3.05 -3.44
CA ARG A 70 -0.64 3.29 -4.47
C ARG A 70 0.14 4.56 -4.17
N ASP A 71 -0.54 5.64 -3.81
CA ASP A 71 0.09 6.92 -3.47
C ASP A 71 1.01 6.78 -2.24
N ALA A 72 0.67 5.90 -1.30
CA ALA A 72 1.53 5.58 -0.16
C ALA A 72 2.92 5.08 -0.58
N HIS A 73 3.02 4.27 -1.65
CA HIS A 73 4.29 3.73 -2.14
C HIS A 73 5.21 4.80 -2.74
N VAL A 74 4.68 5.98 -3.10
CA VAL A 74 5.47 7.12 -3.57
C VAL A 74 6.34 7.70 -2.44
N SER A 75 6.05 7.38 -1.18
CA SER A 75 6.87 7.72 -0.02
C SER A 75 7.36 6.46 0.70
N PRO A 76 8.52 5.91 0.31
CA PRO A 76 9.10 4.73 0.94
C PRO A 76 9.29 4.90 2.45
N ALA A 77 9.67 6.09 2.91
CA ALA A 77 9.88 6.37 4.33
C ALA A 77 8.59 6.18 5.15
N TRP A 78 7.45 6.62 4.64
CA TRP A 78 6.18 6.51 5.35
C TRP A 78 5.65 5.07 5.34
N ILE A 79 5.65 4.42 4.18
CA ILE A 79 5.12 3.06 4.04
C ILE A 79 5.96 2.00 4.78
N LEU A 80 7.27 2.22 4.93
CA LEU A 80 8.15 1.32 5.68
C LEU A 80 8.13 1.59 7.20
N SER A 81 7.59 2.73 7.65
CA SER A 81 7.51 3.09 9.07
C SER A 81 6.30 2.49 9.80
N HIS A 82 5.40 1.83 9.08
CA HIS A 82 4.13 1.34 9.60
C HIS A 82 3.85 -0.10 9.19
N SER A 83 3.09 -0.82 10.02
CA SER A 83 2.66 -2.17 9.67
C SER A 83 1.71 -2.16 8.45
N PRO A 84 1.76 -3.18 7.58
CA PRO A 84 0.86 -3.31 6.44
C PRO A 84 -0.64 -3.18 6.79
N GLN A 85 -1.06 -3.73 7.93
CA GLN A 85 -2.42 -3.65 8.43
C GLN A 85 -2.80 -2.21 8.78
N THR A 86 -1.89 -1.47 9.42
CA THR A 86 -2.10 -0.05 9.77
C THR A 86 -2.27 0.80 8.51
N ILE A 87 -1.42 0.59 7.50
CA ILE A 87 -1.50 1.32 6.23
C ILE A 87 -2.84 1.05 5.53
N ALA A 88 -3.25 -0.22 5.45
CA ALA A 88 -4.54 -0.60 4.86
C ALA A 88 -5.72 0.08 5.58
N ILE A 89 -5.72 0.11 6.91
CA ILE A 89 -6.76 0.80 7.71
C ILE A 89 -6.77 2.29 7.41
N VAL A 90 -5.62 2.96 7.35
CA VAL A 90 -5.52 4.40 7.08
C VAL A 90 -6.06 4.74 5.69
N CYS A 91 -5.64 4.02 4.64
CA CYS A 91 -6.13 4.24 3.28
C CYS A 91 -7.65 4.03 3.19
N LEU A 92 -8.18 2.99 3.83
CA LEU A 92 -9.61 2.73 3.86
C LEU A 92 -10.38 3.80 4.63
N ALA A 93 -9.86 4.25 5.76
CA ALA A 93 -10.51 5.28 6.57
C ALA A 93 -10.55 6.65 5.87
N ILE A 94 -9.50 7.01 5.13
CA ILE A 94 -9.50 8.20 4.26
C ILE A 94 -10.51 8.03 3.12
N ALA A 95 -10.57 6.87 2.48
CA ALA A 95 -11.53 6.60 1.40
C ALA A 95 -12.99 6.70 1.89
N LEU A 96 -13.30 6.16 3.08
CA LEU A 96 -14.61 6.27 3.72
C LEU A 96 -14.99 7.73 3.99
N ARG A 97 -14.04 8.55 4.48
CA ARG A 97 -14.28 9.99 4.65
C ARG A 97 -14.50 10.71 3.33
N ALA A 98 -13.68 10.42 2.32
CA ALA A 98 -13.79 11.06 1.00
C ALA A 98 -15.15 10.78 0.33
N THR A 99 -15.68 9.57 0.53
CA THR A 99 -16.98 9.11 0.02
C THR A 99 -18.15 9.44 0.95
N LYS A 100 -17.88 10.06 2.12
CA LYS A 100 -18.87 10.39 3.15
C LYS A 100 -19.66 9.18 3.67
N ILE A 101 -19.09 7.98 3.58
CA ILE A 101 -19.69 6.75 4.11
C ILE A 101 -19.29 6.57 5.56
N THR A 102 -20.28 6.36 6.40
CA THR A 102 -20.09 6.03 7.80
C THR A 102 -20.26 4.55 8.01
N VAL A 103 -19.25 3.93 8.61
CA VAL A 103 -19.29 2.55 9.08
C VAL A 103 -19.38 2.61 10.61
N GLY A 104 -20.02 1.61 11.23
CA GLY A 104 -20.24 1.55 12.68
C GLY A 104 -19.02 1.87 13.55
N VAL A 105 -19.27 2.15 14.82
CA VAL A 105 -18.25 2.65 15.76
C VAL A 105 -17.07 1.68 15.87
N ARG A 106 -15.84 2.19 15.64
CA ARG A 106 -14.56 1.46 15.80
C ARG A 106 -14.39 0.23 14.89
N TRP A 107 -14.92 0.22 13.68
CA TRP A 107 -14.72 -0.87 12.71
C TRP A 107 -13.25 -1.32 12.54
N TYR A 108 -12.30 -0.39 12.61
CA TYR A 108 -10.86 -0.67 12.47
C TYR A 108 -10.28 -1.53 13.61
N SER A 109 -10.90 -1.50 14.80
CA SER A 109 -10.43 -2.28 15.95
C SER A 109 -10.61 -3.79 15.78
N ILE A 110 -11.56 -4.19 14.93
CA ILE A 110 -11.84 -5.59 14.59
C ILE A 110 -10.68 -6.17 13.76
N PHE A 111 -10.07 -5.34 12.91
CA PHE A 111 -8.96 -5.75 12.05
C PHE A 111 -7.60 -5.60 12.73
N CYS A 112 -7.45 -4.63 13.63
CA CYS A 112 -6.21 -4.40 14.36
C CYS A 112 -6.51 -3.91 15.79
N ALA A 113 -6.30 -4.78 16.78
CA ALA A 113 -6.54 -4.48 18.19
C ALA A 113 -5.69 -3.31 18.71
N SER A 114 -4.50 -3.09 18.14
CA SER A 114 -3.61 -1.98 18.53
C SER A 114 -4.04 -0.62 17.98
N MET A 115 -5.09 -0.58 17.16
CA MET A 115 -5.55 0.65 16.51
C MET A 115 -6.56 1.40 17.39
N THR A 116 -6.20 2.62 17.77
CA THR A 116 -7.06 3.54 18.52
C THR A 116 -7.54 4.69 17.63
N ARG A 117 -8.63 5.36 18.02
CA ARG A 117 -9.16 6.53 17.28
C ARG A 117 -8.13 7.65 17.15
N SER A 118 -7.38 7.93 18.22
CA SER A 118 -6.36 8.98 18.25
C SER A 118 -5.18 8.63 17.33
N LYS A 119 -4.73 7.38 17.36
CA LYS A 119 -3.68 6.88 16.46
C LYS A 119 -4.12 6.96 15.00
N LEU A 120 -5.33 6.51 14.69
CA LEU A 120 -5.87 6.56 13.33
C LEU A 120 -5.92 8.01 12.83
N ARG A 121 -6.53 8.93 13.59
CA ARG A 121 -6.64 10.34 13.19
C ARG A 121 -5.28 10.97 12.92
N ARG A 122 -4.29 10.73 13.80
CA ARG A 122 -2.93 11.24 13.62
C ARG A 122 -2.29 10.72 12.33
N LEU A 123 -2.43 9.44 12.03
CA LEU A 123 -1.85 8.83 10.82
C LEU A 123 -2.53 9.32 9.54
N GLU A 124 -3.82 9.62 9.60
CA GLU A 124 -4.56 10.18 8.46
C GLU A 124 -4.12 11.60 8.15
N GLU A 125 -3.95 12.45 9.16
CA GLU A 125 -3.39 13.79 9.01
C GLU A 125 -1.97 13.73 8.43
N GLU A 126 -1.13 12.82 8.96
CA GLU A 126 0.22 12.61 8.45
C GLU A 126 0.21 12.16 6.98
N PHE A 127 -0.66 11.21 6.62
CA PHE A 127 -0.80 10.75 5.24
C PHE A 127 -1.21 11.88 4.30
N VAL A 128 -2.25 12.65 4.66
CA VAL A 128 -2.72 13.77 3.84
C VAL A 128 -1.62 14.82 3.66
N ASN A 129 -0.90 15.16 4.73
CA ASN A 129 0.12 16.20 4.68
C ASN A 129 1.39 15.77 3.94
N LYS A 130 1.83 14.52 4.09
CA LYS A 130 3.09 14.03 3.50
C LYS A 130 2.93 13.44 2.10
N ILE A 131 1.77 12.87 1.80
CA ILE A 131 1.54 12.11 0.56
C ILE A 131 0.68 12.92 -0.42
N LEU A 132 -0.46 13.45 0.03
CA LEU A 132 -1.44 14.08 -0.86
C LEU A 132 -1.19 15.56 -1.13
N ARG A 133 -0.47 16.27 -0.25
CA ARG A 133 -0.15 17.71 -0.39
C ARG A 133 1.26 17.98 -0.93
N ARG A 134 1.80 17.08 -1.76
CA ARG A 134 3.08 17.31 -2.42
C ARG A 134 3.06 18.52 -3.33
#